data_AF-J1KZJ4-F1
#
_entry.id   AF-J1KZJ4-F1
#
_cell.length_a   1.000
_cell.length_b   1.000
_cell.length_c   1.000
_cell.angle_alpha   90.00
_cell.angle_beta   90.00
_cell.angle_gamma   90.00
#
_symmetry.space_group_name_H-M   'P 1'
#
loop_
_entity.id
_entity.type
_entity.pdbx_description
1 polymer ?
#
loop_
_entity_poly.entity_id
_entity_poly.type
_entity_poly.pdbx_seq_one_letter_code
_entity_poly.pdbx_strand_id
1 'polypeptide(L)'
;MSISINRRQIYDLINSQQVVSNGRLVSHFEKFDPNSYRILERPLSQLLIDDLIAGSWTIEEFVSKYGIDKQDIRNVLNPLMDDASVFKEGYIPRRIIPNDQNGHRTSYRYSFIPIPIQARIFDPSLGFSLLKWSDILQDEDIPISAPYEVKKEDYFQNLTSYWGIPEDKILNHFNSEKTLFVNTVYGPLPVLSNPILYQQILDKFTQSTETLAQKSYKRIFSTEYRYYWAFLNQGPGSITDLRYCVVKLHDILEYCREHTLVQEYRRFQEINRNLLKMITLNPKMTSLPPAERPQKTTKWTQKIQKTEFNKDLQQQTLQTISDPIIAPKNCDDNMDPNPLIHSIISSLHSSDLKVKIEAIEQLSNLKTDEALNLLHQEVFRCNQAFAVYATECISTFPLSRTPEVLADILHSVPHPKARVTAAQALSGLNTQASVMALEKGFSDYNTQVREACVRSLGIIGSPLAIKILKNHMETENSVVVREAIERILNQ
;
A
#
# COMPACT_ATOMS: atom_id res chain seq x y z
N MET A 1 -34.89 -0.24 31.24
CA MET A 1 -34.57 -0.91 29.96
C MET A 1 -33.11 -0.62 29.66
N SER A 2 -32.26 -1.60 29.91
CA SER A 2 -30.81 -1.55 29.79
C SER A 2 -30.41 -1.71 28.31
N ILE A 3 -29.94 -0.64 27.67
CA ILE A 3 -29.43 -0.70 26.30
C ILE A 3 -27.92 -0.96 26.40
N SER A 4 -27.54 -2.20 26.14
CA SER A 4 -26.14 -2.65 26.03
C SER A 4 -25.46 -1.96 24.84
N ILE A 5 -24.40 -1.21 25.07
CA ILE A 5 -23.49 -0.78 23.99
C ILE A 5 -22.94 -2.04 23.30
N ASN A 6 -23.15 -2.16 22.00
CA ASN A 6 -22.79 -3.35 21.26
C ASN A 6 -21.27 -3.40 21.10
N ARG A 7 -20.61 -4.33 21.81
CA ARG A 7 -19.15 -4.59 21.75
C ARG A 7 -18.62 -4.53 20.32
N ARG A 8 -19.39 -5.05 19.36
CA ARG A 8 -19.09 -5.07 17.92
C ARG A 8 -18.85 -3.67 17.33
N GLN A 9 -19.63 -2.67 17.73
CA GLN A 9 -19.49 -1.29 17.22
C GLN A 9 -18.17 -0.65 17.67
N ILE A 10 -17.76 -0.88 18.92
CA ILE A 10 -16.47 -0.39 19.42
C ILE A 10 -15.33 -1.12 18.72
N TYR A 11 -15.45 -2.44 18.50
CA TYR A 11 -14.48 -3.19 17.70
C TYR A 11 -14.32 -2.63 16.28
N ASP A 12 -15.42 -2.29 15.61
CA ASP A 12 -15.37 -1.71 14.26
C ASP A 12 -14.68 -0.34 14.25
N LEU A 13 -14.89 0.49 15.28
CA LEU A 13 -14.22 1.79 15.43
C LEU A 13 -12.73 1.65 15.77
N ILE A 14 -12.35 0.66 16.59
CA ILE A 14 -10.95 0.33 16.89
C ILE A 14 -10.24 -0.13 15.62
N ASN A 15 -10.84 -1.09 14.89
CA ASN A 15 -10.31 -1.59 13.61
C ASN A 15 -10.18 -0.48 12.57
N SER A 16 -11.06 0.52 12.64
CA SER A 16 -11.03 1.68 11.76
C SER A 16 -10.05 2.78 12.21
N GLN A 17 -9.27 2.57 13.29
CA GLN A 17 -8.34 3.56 13.85
C GLN A 17 -9.04 4.87 14.26
N GLN A 18 -10.22 4.77 14.88
CA GLN A 18 -11.01 5.93 15.31
C GLN A 18 -11.07 6.13 16.82
N VAL A 19 -10.64 5.15 17.62
CA VAL A 19 -10.75 5.24 19.08
C VAL A 19 -9.41 5.68 19.66
N VAL A 20 -9.44 6.75 20.45
CA VAL A 20 -8.28 7.25 21.21
C VAL A 20 -8.59 7.12 22.69
N SER A 21 -7.71 6.50 23.45
CA SER A 21 -7.86 6.31 24.89
C SER A 21 -6.57 6.69 25.60
N ASN A 22 -6.66 7.53 26.64
CA ASN A 22 -5.48 8.06 27.35
C ASN A 22 -4.40 8.64 26.41
N GLY A 23 -4.85 9.35 25.36
CA GLY A 23 -3.96 9.95 24.34
C GLY A 23 -3.29 8.96 23.38
N ARG A 24 -3.65 7.67 23.42
CA ARG A 24 -3.13 6.62 22.54
C ARG A 24 -4.19 6.15 21.56
N LEU A 25 -3.77 5.81 20.34
CA LEU A 25 -4.66 5.16 19.39
C LEU A 25 -4.92 3.72 19.87
N VAL A 26 -6.19 3.39 20.09
CA VAL A 26 -6.58 2.04 20.52
C VAL A 26 -6.45 1.12 19.33
N SER A 27 -5.54 0.14 19.44
CA SER A 27 -5.32 -0.89 18.42
C SER A 27 -6.06 -2.18 18.72
N HIS A 28 -6.43 -2.41 19.99
CA HIS A 28 -7.06 -3.62 20.47
C HIS A 28 -8.02 -3.25 21.61
N PHE A 29 -9.16 -3.95 21.70
CA PHE A 29 -10.19 -3.67 22.71
C PHE A 29 -9.69 -3.77 24.16
N GLU A 30 -8.69 -4.61 24.43
CA GLU A 30 -8.08 -4.74 25.77
C GLU A 30 -7.39 -3.46 26.27
N LYS A 31 -6.97 -2.58 25.35
CA LYS A 31 -6.35 -1.29 25.65
C LYS A 31 -7.35 -0.14 25.70
N PHE A 32 -8.63 -0.44 25.50
CA PHE A 32 -9.70 0.54 25.59
C PHE A 32 -10.03 0.81 27.06
N ASP A 33 -9.75 2.02 27.52
CA ASP A 33 -10.26 2.49 28.82
C ASP A 33 -11.62 3.17 28.62
N PRO A 34 -12.72 2.56 29.09
CA PRO A 34 -14.06 3.12 28.94
C PRO A 34 -14.26 4.42 29.74
N ASN A 35 -13.37 4.74 30.69
CA ASN A 35 -13.46 5.95 31.50
C ASN A 35 -12.72 7.14 30.88
N SER A 36 -11.88 6.91 29.88
CA SER A 36 -11.04 7.94 29.28
C SER A 36 -10.80 7.62 27.80
N TYR A 37 -11.79 7.95 26.97
CA TYR A 37 -11.72 7.78 25.52
C TYR A 37 -12.40 8.91 24.76
N ARG A 38 -12.03 9.06 23.49
CA ARG A 38 -12.78 9.82 22.49
C ARG A 38 -12.78 9.09 21.15
N ILE A 39 -13.78 9.38 20.34
CA ILE A 39 -13.92 8.85 18.98
C ILE A 39 -13.61 9.96 18.00
N LEU A 40 -12.66 9.72 17.09
CA LEU A 40 -12.33 10.60 15.99
C LEU A 40 -13.45 10.59 14.95
N GLU A 41 -13.75 11.75 14.37
CA GLU A 41 -14.77 11.91 13.33
C GLU A 41 -14.53 10.99 12.12
N ARG A 42 -13.27 10.73 11.82
CA ARG A 42 -12.81 9.83 10.77
C ARG A 42 -11.61 9.03 11.25
N PRO A 43 -11.27 7.90 10.60
CA PRO A 43 -10.02 7.19 10.82
C PRO A 43 -8.83 8.15 10.86
N LEU A 44 -7.90 7.95 11.80
CA LEU A 44 -6.72 8.82 11.91
C LEU A 44 -5.98 8.94 10.58
N SER A 45 -5.85 7.85 9.82
CA SER A 45 -5.24 7.88 8.49
C SER A 45 -5.91 8.86 7.53
N GLN A 46 -7.25 8.95 7.54
CA GLN A 46 -7.98 9.88 6.68
C GLN A 46 -7.78 11.33 7.13
N LEU A 47 -7.78 11.57 8.44
CA LEU A 47 -7.54 12.91 8.98
C LEU A 47 -6.14 13.41 8.63
N LEU A 48 -5.12 12.54 8.72
CA LEU A 48 -3.77 12.86 8.28
C LEU A 48 -3.72 13.10 6.76
N ILE A 49 -4.40 12.29 5.95
CA ILE A 49 -4.50 12.50 4.50
C ILE A 49 -5.07 13.88 4.16
N ASP A 50 -6.23 14.23 4.75
CA ASP A 50 -6.92 15.48 4.50
C ASP A 50 -6.00 16.67 4.84
N ASP A 51 -5.27 16.57 5.94
CA ASP A 51 -4.28 17.57 6.35
C ASP A 51 -3.05 17.65 5.46
N LEU A 52 -2.50 16.51 5.04
CA LEU A 52 -1.34 16.44 4.15
C LEU A 52 -1.68 17.03 2.78
N ILE A 53 -2.92 16.87 2.30
CA ILE A 53 -3.40 17.53 1.08
C ILE A 53 -3.56 19.04 1.29
N ALA A 54 -4.07 19.44 2.46
CA ALA A 54 -4.33 20.85 2.77
C ALA A 54 -3.03 21.65 3.01
N GLY A 55 -1.95 21.03 3.47
CA GLY A 55 -0.75 21.76 3.82
C GLY A 55 0.44 20.91 4.27
N SER A 56 1.39 21.60 4.93
CA SER A 56 2.67 21.03 5.37
C SER A 56 2.71 20.93 6.88
N TRP A 57 2.92 19.73 7.40
CA TRP A 57 2.77 19.39 8.81
C TRP A 57 3.99 18.69 9.38
N THR A 58 4.31 18.99 10.63
CA THR A 58 5.26 18.25 11.47
C THR A 58 4.51 17.20 12.29
N ILE A 59 5.25 16.23 12.84
CA ILE A 59 4.66 15.23 13.73
C ILE A 59 4.13 15.92 15.01
N GLU A 60 4.84 16.92 15.51
CA GLU A 60 4.49 17.70 16.69
C GLU A 60 3.18 18.46 16.51
N GLU A 61 2.96 19.07 15.34
CA GLU A 61 1.68 19.73 15.01
C GLU A 61 0.54 18.71 14.95
N PHE A 62 0.76 17.50 14.39
CA PHE A 62 -0.25 16.44 14.41
C PHE A 62 -0.56 15.92 15.81
N VAL A 63 0.46 15.76 16.66
CA VAL A 63 0.31 15.38 18.08
C VAL A 63 -0.54 16.41 18.80
N SER A 64 -0.26 17.71 18.60
CA SER A 64 -1.02 18.79 19.23
C SER A 64 -2.46 18.85 18.72
N LYS A 65 -2.65 18.76 17.40
CA LYS A 65 -3.98 18.85 16.76
C LYS A 65 -4.89 17.70 17.16
N TYR A 66 -4.38 16.48 17.08
CA TYR A 66 -5.19 15.29 17.33
C TYR A 66 -5.11 14.79 18.77
N GLY A 67 -4.23 15.35 19.61
CA GLY A 67 -4.00 14.92 20.99
C GLY A 67 -3.64 13.44 21.09
N ILE A 68 -2.89 12.92 20.13
CA ILE A 68 -2.49 11.50 20.02
C ILE A 68 -0.98 11.41 20.15
N ASP A 69 -0.50 10.37 20.82
CA ASP A 69 0.93 10.15 21.02
C ASP A 69 1.73 10.15 19.70
N LYS A 70 2.93 10.71 19.79
CA LYS A 70 3.88 10.85 18.70
C LYS A 70 4.17 9.53 17.97
N GLN A 71 4.24 8.42 18.67
CA GLN A 71 4.50 7.12 18.05
C GLN A 71 3.29 6.61 17.26
N ASP A 72 2.08 6.84 17.76
CA ASP A 72 0.85 6.42 17.06
C ASP A 72 0.64 7.25 15.79
N ILE A 73 0.91 8.57 15.84
CA ILE A 73 0.97 9.41 14.65
C ILE A 73 1.98 8.86 13.63
N ARG A 74 3.19 8.50 14.07
CA ARG A 74 4.24 7.94 13.18
C ARG A 74 3.84 6.63 12.55
N ASN A 75 3.21 5.74 13.32
CA ASN A 75 2.79 4.43 12.87
C ASN A 75 1.77 4.53 11.72
N VAL A 76 0.95 5.58 11.71
CA VAL A 76 -0.01 5.85 10.62
C VAL A 76 0.63 6.67 9.49
N LEU A 77 1.42 7.70 9.81
CA LEU A 77 2.03 8.60 8.83
C LEU A 77 3.08 7.92 7.96
N ASN A 78 3.97 7.10 8.55
CA ASN A 78 5.09 6.52 7.80
C ASN A 78 4.62 5.62 6.65
N PRO A 79 3.67 4.68 6.85
CA PRO A 79 3.10 3.91 5.74
C PRO A 79 2.46 4.78 4.66
N LEU A 80 1.72 5.83 5.05
CA LEU A 80 1.10 6.76 4.09
C LEU A 80 2.15 7.45 3.20
N MET A 81 3.30 7.81 3.77
CA MET A 81 4.40 8.43 3.03
C MET A 81 5.16 7.46 2.10
N ASP A 82 5.03 6.16 2.31
CA ASP A 82 5.64 5.11 1.49
C ASP A 82 4.60 4.38 0.59
N ASP A 83 3.35 4.88 0.52
CA ASP A 83 2.26 4.29 -0.27
C ASP A 83 2.26 4.80 -1.72
N ALA A 84 2.53 3.89 -2.66
CA ALA A 84 2.54 4.20 -4.10
C ALA A 84 1.15 4.59 -4.65
N SER A 85 0.06 4.23 -3.98
CA SER A 85 -1.29 4.57 -4.45
C SER A 85 -1.60 6.07 -4.39
N VAL A 86 -0.84 6.86 -3.61
CA VAL A 86 -0.93 8.33 -3.58
C VAL A 86 -0.70 8.94 -4.96
N PHE A 87 0.17 8.34 -5.79
CA PHE A 87 0.43 8.78 -7.16
C PHE A 87 -0.76 8.55 -8.09
N LYS A 88 -1.57 7.51 -7.83
CA LYS A 88 -2.81 7.24 -8.57
C LYS A 88 -3.87 8.31 -8.27
N GLU A 89 -3.89 8.83 -7.04
CA GLU A 89 -4.74 9.97 -6.66
C GLU A 89 -4.23 11.31 -7.21
N GLY A 90 -3.09 11.31 -7.90
CA GLY A 90 -2.52 12.52 -8.50
C GLY A 90 -1.72 13.38 -7.52
N TYR A 91 -1.21 12.79 -6.44
CA TYR A 91 -0.36 13.45 -5.45
C TYR A 91 1.03 12.78 -5.35
N ILE A 92 2.01 13.52 -4.83
CA ILE A 92 3.32 13.01 -4.48
C ILE A 92 3.50 13.17 -2.97
N PRO A 93 3.85 12.10 -2.23
CA PRO A 93 4.30 12.23 -0.86
C PRO A 93 5.59 13.04 -0.80
N ARG A 94 5.52 14.24 -0.22
CA ARG A 94 6.68 15.12 -0.03
C ARG A 94 7.10 15.14 1.44
N ARG A 95 8.41 15.03 1.65
CA ARG A 95 9.06 15.22 2.93
C ARG A 95 10.24 16.17 2.78
N ILE A 96 10.24 17.25 3.55
CA ILE A 96 11.28 18.27 3.54
C ILE A 96 11.84 18.47 4.95
N ILE A 97 13.08 18.93 5.05
CA ILE A 97 13.64 19.49 6.28
C ILE A 97 14.03 20.94 5.98
N PRO A 98 13.21 21.93 6.38
CA PRO A 98 13.58 23.32 6.21
C PRO A 98 14.82 23.65 7.03
N ASN A 99 15.66 24.54 6.50
CA ASN A 99 16.67 25.21 7.30
C ASN A 99 16.00 26.31 8.13
N ASP A 100 16.41 26.47 9.40
CA ASP A 100 16.03 27.64 10.18
C ASP A 100 16.73 28.90 9.66
N GLN A 101 16.39 30.06 10.24
CA GLN A 101 16.98 31.36 9.87
C GLN A 101 18.51 31.40 10.04
N ASN A 102 19.10 30.43 10.76
CA ASN A 102 20.53 30.30 11.03
C ASN A 102 21.19 29.16 10.24
N GLY A 103 20.46 28.49 9.34
CA GLY A 103 20.97 27.37 8.53
C GLY A 103 20.98 26.00 9.24
N HIS A 104 20.37 25.85 10.41
CA HIS A 104 20.25 24.55 11.08
C HIS A 104 19.02 23.77 10.60
N ARG A 105 19.16 22.45 10.49
CA ARG A 105 18.05 21.55 10.13
C ARG A 105 16.96 21.58 11.20
N THR A 106 15.72 21.84 10.78
CA THR A 106 14.53 21.80 11.65
C THR A 106 13.85 20.43 11.64
N SER A 107 12.60 20.35 12.14
CA SER A 107 11.81 19.10 12.12
C SER A 107 11.30 18.80 10.71
N TYR A 108 11.20 17.51 10.37
CA TYR A 108 10.60 17.07 9.11
C TYR A 108 9.19 17.64 8.94
N ARG A 109 8.91 18.17 7.76
CA ARG A 109 7.55 18.50 7.33
C ARG A 109 7.08 17.56 6.23
N TYR A 110 5.82 17.17 6.32
CA TYR A 110 5.15 16.18 5.49
C TYR A 110 3.97 16.85 4.77
N SER A 111 3.78 16.52 3.50
CA SER A 111 2.66 17.03 2.69
C SER A 111 2.42 16.12 1.49
N PHE A 112 1.21 16.17 0.94
CA PHE A 112 0.85 15.55 -0.34
C PHE A 112 0.69 16.66 -1.37
N ILE A 113 1.69 16.80 -2.24
CA ILE A 113 1.68 17.84 -3.26
C ILE A 113 0.96 17.32 -4.51
N PRO A 114 0.03 18.08 -5.11
CA PRO A 114 -0.62 17.65 -6.33
C PRO A 114 0.42 17.58 -7.47
N ILE A 115 0.40 16.51 -8.25
CA ILE A 115 1.19 16.41 -9.49
C ILE A 115 0.74 17.55 -10.41
N PRO A 116 1.60 18.53 -10.75
CA PRO A 116 1.24 19.64 -11.61
C PRO A 116 0.74 19.15 -12.95
N ILE A 117 -0.22 19.87 -13.53
CA ILE A 117 -0.78 19.52 -14.84
C ILE A 117 0.31 19.38 -15.91
N GLN A 118 1.37 20.20 -15.84
CA GLN A 118 2.52 20.10 -16.74
C GLN A 118 3.25 18.75 -16.60
N ALA A 119 3.44 18.24 -15.39
CA ALA A 119 4.03 16.92 -15.17
C ALA A 119 3.09 15.82 -15.70
N ARG A 120 1.79 15.93 -15.45
CA ARG A 120 0.80 14.96 -15.96
C ARG A 120 0.81 14.86 -17.49
N ILE A 121 1.09 15.98 -18.17
CA ILE A 121 1.08 16.10 -19.63
C ILE A 121 2.44 15.78 -20.27
N PHE A 122 3.54 16.30 -19.71
CA PHE A 122 4.87 16.26 -20.36
C PHE A 122 5.86 15.32 -19.71
N ASP A 123 5.59 14.89 -18.49
CA ASP A 123 6.47 13.96 -17.79
C ASP A 123 5.64 13.01 -16.92
N PRO A 124 4.75 12.21 -17.53
CA PRO A 124 3.91 11.30 -16.77
C PRO A 124 4.72 10.20 -16.08
N SER A 125 6.02 10.04 -16.39
CA SER A 125 6.94 9.18 -15.65
C SER A 125 7.60 9.87 -14.44
N LEU A 126 7.65 11.20 -14.42
CA LEU A 126 8.49 12.05 -13.57
C LEU A 126 10.00 11.92 -13.81
N GLY A 127 10.45 11.03 -14.71
CA GLY A 127 11.86 10.72 -14.91
C GLY A 127 12.63 11.84 -15.64
N PHE A 128 11.96 12.63 -16.49
CA PHE A 128 12.62 13.76 -17.14
C PHE A 128 12.91 14.89 -16.16
N SER A 129 11.96 15.21 -15.29
CA SER A 129 12.07 16.28 -14.28
C SER A 129 12.90 15.88 -13.06
N LEU A 130 12.70 14.67 -12.52
CA LEU A 130 13.37 14.25 -11.27
C LEU A 130 14.70 13.52 -11.52
N LEU A 131 14.83 12.77 -12.62
CA LEU A 131 16.00 11.92 -12.88
C LEU A 131 16.84 12.36 -14.08
N LYS A 132 16.48 13.48 -14.72
CA LYS A 132 17.20 14.07 -15.85
C LYS A 132 17.38 13.11 -17.03
N TRP A 133 16.34 12.33 -17.34
CA TRP A 133 16.38 11.41 -18.48
C TRP A 133 16.64 12.08 -19.83
N SER A 134 16.36 13.38 -19.97
CA SER A 134 16.73 14.16 -21.16
C SER A 134 18.23 14.10 -21.45
N ASP A 135 19.05 14.11 -20.41
CA ASP A 135 20.51 14.15 -20.52
C ASP A 135 21.01 12.74 -20.92
N ILE A 136 20.42 11.71 -20.33
CA ILE A 136 20.75 10.31 -20.64
C ILE A 136 20.39 9.95 -22.08
N LEU A 137 19.28 10.47 -22.61
CA LEU A 137 18.89 10.24 -24.02
C LEU A 137 19.87 10.84 -25.03
N GLN A 138 20.62 11.88 -24.66
CA GLN A 138 21.64 12.46 -25.53
C GLN A 138 22.92 11.62 -25.54
N ASP A 139 23.19 10.94 -24.43
CA ASP A 139 24.39 10.11 -24.22
C ASP A 139 24.23 8.68 -24.75
N GLU A 140 23.00 8.20 -24.87
CA GLU A 140 22.66 6.83 -25.28
C GLU A 140 22.03 6.84 -26.67
N ASP A 141 22.38 5.89 -27.54
CA ASP A 141 21.80 5.73 -28.89
C ASP A 141 20.33 5.23 -28.86
N ILE A 142 19.47 5.89 -28.08
CA ILE A 142 18.05 5.55 -27.92
C ILE A 142 17.25 6.25 -29.03
N PRO A 143 16.48 5.50 -29.85
CA PRO A 143 15.73 6.09 -30.96
C PRO A 143 14.67 7.09 -30.47
N ILE A 144 14.73 8.31 -30.99
CA ILE A 144 13.70 9.32 -30.80
C ILE A 144 12.88 9.42 -32.10
N SER A 145 11.56 9.26 -31.97
CA SER A 145 10.62 9.29 -33.09
C SER A 145 10.09 10.71 -33.35
N ALA A 146 9.91 11.03 -34.63
CA ALA A 146 9.36 12.31 -35.05
C ALA A 146 7.86 12.42 -34.69
N PRO A 147 7.36 13.63 -34.37
CA PRO A 147 5.98 13.89 -33.96
C PRO A 147 4.87 13.43 -34.91
N TYR A 148 5.20 13.04 -36.14
CA TYR A 148 4.25 12.63 -37.18
C TYR A 148 4.09 11.10 -37.30
N GLU A 149 5.05 10.31 -36.83
CA GLU A 149 4.95 8.84 -36.87
C GLU A 149 4.30 8.27 -35.61
N VAL A 150 4.47 8.95 -34.47
CA VAL A 150 3.66 8.72 -33.27
C VAL A 150 2.35 9.47 -33.43
N LYS A 151 1.23 8.76 -33.56
CA LYS A 151 -0.11 9.38 -33.56
C LYS A 151 -0.31 10.11 -32.23
N LYS A 152 -0.13 11.44 -32.22
CA LYS A 152 -0.30 12.28 -31.03
C LYS A 152 -1.68 12.10 -30.40
N GLU A 153 -2.66 11.75 -31.22
CA GLU A 153 -4.02 11.42 -30.85
C GLU A 153 -4.05 10.25 -29.85
N ASP A 154 -3.22 9.22 -30.05
CA ASP A 154 -3.13 8.07 -29.14
C ASP A 154 -2.54 8.50 -27.78
N TYR A 155 -1.55 9.40 -27.78
CA TYR A 155 -0.99 9.96 -26.56
C TYR A 155 -2.00 10.83 -25.79
N PHE A 156 -2.71 11.70 -26.50
CA PHE A 156 -3.72 12.57 -25.90
C PHE A 156 -4.89 11.75 -25.35
N GLN A 157 -5.36 10.75 -26.09
CA GLN A 157 -6.40 9.85 -25.65
C GLN A 157 -5.98 9.09 -24.38
N ASN A 158 -4.71 8.67 -24.28
CA ASN A 158 -4.18 8.05 -23.07
C ASN A 158 -4.18 9.01 -21.88
N LEU A 159 -3.75 10.27 -22.08
CA LEU A 159 -3.78 11.28 -21.01
C LEU A 159 -5.20 11.64 -20.56
N THR A 160 -6.13 11.79 -21.51
CA THR A 160 -7.56 12.03 -21.19
C THR A 160 -8.15 10.85 -20.47
N SER A 161 -7.86 9.63 -20.91
CA SER A 161 -8.35 8.41 -20.27
C SER A 161 -7.75 8.22 -18.87
N TYR A 162 -6.46 8.51 -18.68
CA TYR A 162 -5.78 8.25 -17.42
C TYR A 162 -5.99 9.36 -16.38
N TRP A 163 -5.82 10.62 -16.77
CA TRP A 163 -5.90 11.77 -15.86
C TRP A 163 -7.24 12.49 -15.86
N GLY A 164 -8.14 12.15 -16.79
CA GLY A 164 -9.37 12.93 -17.01
C GLY A 164 -9.11 14.35 -17.51
N ILE A 165 -7.94 14.61 -18.12
CA ILE A 165 -7.61 15.93 -18.66
C ILE A 165 -8.29 16.08 -20.03
N PRO A 166 -9.18 17.09 -20.21
CA PRO A 166 -9.80 17.37 -21.51
C PRO A 166 -8.76 17.62 -22.61
N GLU A 167 -9.04 17.13 -23.82
CA GLU A 167 -8.12 17.20 -24.96
C GLU A 167 -7.77 18.64 -25.35
N ASP A 168 -8.72 19.57 -25.27
CA ASP A 168 -8.51 21.00 -25.50
C ASP A 168 -7.48 21.60 -24.53
N LYS A 169 -7.48 21.17 -23.26
CA LYS A 169 -6.46 21.60 -22.29
C LYS A 169 -5.10 21.02 -22.63
N ILE A 170 -5.03 19.80 -23.14
CA ILE A 170 -3.76 19.18 -23.57
C ILE A 170 -3.21 19.97 -24.77
N LEU A 171 -4.05 20.23 -25.78
CA LEU A 171 -3.69 20.99 -26.98
C LEU A 171 -3.15 22.38 -26.68
N ASN A 172 -3.72 23.09 -25.70
CA ASN A 172 -3.25 24.41 -25.27
C ASN A 172 -1.80 24.41 -24.75
N HIS A 173 -1.28 23.25 -24.36
CA HIS A 173 0.08 23.10 -23.88
C HIS A 173 1.08 22.61 -24.94
N PHE A 174 0.62 22.01 -26.04
CA PHE A 174 1.51 21.51 -27.11
C PHE A 174 1.63 22.51 -28.27
N ASN A 175 2.86 22.81 -28.67
CA ASN A 175 3.14 23.34 -30.01
C ASN A 175 3.44 22.15 -30.93
N SER A 176 2.43 21.74 -31.70
CA SER A 176 2.35 20.42 -32.35
C SER A 176 3.50 20.11 -33.32
N GLU A 177 4.23 21.09 -33.84
CA GLU A 177 5.24 20.86 -34.88
C GLU A 177 6.62 20.41 -34.38
N LYS A 178 6.93 20.52 -33.08
CA LYS A 178 8.33 20.35 -32.59
C LYS A 178 8.55 19.32 -31.49
N THR A 179 7.50 18.77 -30.87
CA THR A 179 7.68 17.81 -29.78
C THR A 179 8.12 16.46 -30.31
N LEU A 180 9.31 16.02 -29.92
CA LEU A 180 9.80 14.67 -30.19
C LEU A 180 9.23 13.69 -29.17
N PHE A 181 9.20 12.39 -29.52
CA PHE A 181 8.74 11.35 -28.60
C PHE A 181 9.74 10.21 -28.53
N VAL A 182 9.98 9.69 -27.32
CA VAL A 182 10.66 8.42 -27.12
C VAL A 182 9.62 7.33 -26.86
N ASN A 183 9.71 6.24 -27.60
CA ASN A 183 8.81 5.11 -27.40
C ASN A 183 9.19 4.35 -26.13
N THR A 184 8.19 4.07 -25.29
CA THR A 184 8.38 3.31 -24.07
C THR A 184 7.33 2.21 -23.92
N VAL A 185 7.55 1.30 -22.96
CA VAL A 185 6.56 0.28 -22.56
C VAL A 185 5.22 0.88 -22.08
N TYR A 186 5.19 2.17 -21.73
CA TYR A 186 3.98 2.90 -21.33
C TYR A 186 3.37 3.75 -22.44
N GLY A 187 3.83 3.56 -23.67
CA GLY A 187 3.51 4.43 -24.80
C GLY A 187 4.57 5.53 -25.00
N PRO A 188 4.35 6.40 -25.98
CA PRO A 188 5.30 7.45 -26.32
C PRO A 188 5.38 8.49 -25.19
N LEU A 189 6.58 8.86 -24.78
CA LEU A 189 6.81 9.95 -23.84
C LEU A 189 7.37 11.17 -24.58
N PRO A 190 6.82 12.37 -24.35
CA PRO A 190 7.31 13.58 -25.02
C PRO A 190 8.71 13.92 -24.49
N VAL A 191 9.61 14.20 -25.43
CA VAL A 191 10.95 14.72 -25.20
C VAL A 191 10.98 16.16 -25.72
N LEU A 192 11.08 17.10 -24.79
CA LEU A 192 11.06 18.52 -25.13
C LEU A 192 12.45 18.99 -25.58
N SER A 193 12.49 19.71 -26.70
CA SER A 193 13.72 20.33 -27.21
C SER A 193 14.27 21.42 -26.28
N ASN A 194 13.41 21.99 -25.42
CA ASN A 194 13.78 22.98 -24.42
C ASN A 194 13.52 22.43 -23.00
N PRO A 195 14.55 22.05 -22.23
CA PRO A 195 14.39 21.38 -20.94
C PRO A 195 13.91 22.31 -19.81
N ILE A 196 13.74 23.62 -20.05
CA ILE A 196 13.25 24.58 -19.05
C ILE A 196 11.93 24.13 -18.43
N LEU A 197 11.02 23.50 -19.20
CA LEU A 197 9.74 23.05 -18.66
C LEU A 197 9.91 21.93 -17.62
N TYR A 198 10.86 21.01 -17.83
CA TYR A 198 11.15 19.95 -16.85
C TYR A 198 11.75 20.54 -15.57
N GLN A 199 12.58 21.56 -15.69
CA GLN A 199 13.09 22.30 -14.53
C GLN A 199 11.95 23.00 -13.78
N GLN A 200 11.02 23.67 -14.48
CA GLN A 200 9.85 24.28 -13.85
C GLN A 200 8.94 23.25 -13.15
N ILE A 201 8.83 22.04 -13.71
CA ILE A 201 8.12 20.94 -13.06
C ILE A 201 8.84 20.51 -11.78
N LEU A 202 10.16 20.31 -11.84
CA LEU A 202 11.00 19.97 -10.68
C LEU A 202 10.86 21.03 -9.58
N ASP A 203 10.98 22.31 -9.92
CA ASP A 203 10.92 23.44 -8.97
C ASP A 203 9.59 23.50 -8.20
N LYS A 204 8.48 23.10 -8.85
CA LYS A 204 7.17 22.99 -8.19
C LYS A 204 7.13 21.89 -7.14
N PHE A 205 7.97 20.87 -7.28
CA PHE A 205 8.06 19.77 -6.34
C PHE A 205 9.05 20.03 -5.21
N THR A 206 10.17 20.67 -5.51
CA THR A 206 11.29 20.86 -4.59
C THR A 206 11.18 22.14 -3.76
N GLN A 207 10.72 23.27 -4.31
CA GLN A 207 10.98 24.62 -3.77
C GLN A 207 12.47 24.96 -3.78
N SER A 208 12.82 26.23 -4.00
CA SER A 208 14.14 26.68 -4.49
C SER A 208 15.37 26.34 -3.63
N THR A 209 15.21 25.85 -2.41
CA THR A 209 16.31 25.47 -1.49
C THR A 209 16.07 24.16 -0.75
N GLU A 210 14.91 23.52 -0.95
CA GLU A 210 14.51 22.30 -0.25
C GLU A 210 14.30 21.21 -1.29
N THR A 211 14.66 19.97 -0.98
CA THR A 211 14.54 18.87 -1.95
C THR A 211 13.39 17.96 -1.55
N LEU A 212 12.75 17.33 -2.55
CA LEU A 212 11.99 16.12 -2.30
C LEU A 212 12.95 15.14 -1.62
N ALA A 213 12.71 14.93 -0.33
CA ALA A 213 13.38 14.00 0.58
C ALA A 213 14.77 14.34 1.14
N GLN A 214 14.80 14.29 2.47
CA GLN A 214 15.99 13.99 3.26
C GLN A 214 15.72 12.79 4.19
N LYS A 215 15.21 11.67 3.66
CA LYS A 215 15.19 10.40 4.41
C LYS A 215 16.64 9.95 4.59
N SER A 216 17.02 9.51 5.79
CA SER A 216 18.36 8.97 6.01
C SER A 216 18.50 7.61 5.32
N TYR A 217 19.39 7.50 4.34
CA TYR A 217 19.66 6.25 3.61
C TYR A 217 20.90 5.48 4.12
N LYS A 218 21.63 6.04 5.11
CA LYS A 218 22.95 5.55 5.57
C LYS A 218 22.99 4.06 5.95
N ARG A 219 21.86 3.47 6.38
CA ARG A 219 21.78 2.08 6.84
C ARG A 219 20.95 1.15 5.95
N ILE A 220 20.41 1.66 4.85
CA ILE A 220 19.43 0.92 4.03
C ILE A 220 19.79 0.82 2.56
N PHE A 221 20.94 1.36 2.11
CA PHE A 221 21.35 1.26 0.71
C PHE A 221 21.31 -0.16 0.14
N SER A 222 21.74 -1.17 0.90
CA SER A 222 21.66 -2.58 0.46
C SER A 222 20.23 -3.04 0.20
N THR A 223 19.27 -2.55 0.98
CA THR A 223 17.83 -2.83 0.80
C THR A 223 17.30 -2.10 -0.43
N GLU A 224 17.68 -0.83 -0.60
CA GLU A 224 17.31 -0.05 -1.79
C GLU A 224 17.88 -0.68 -3.08
N TYR A 225 19.15 -1.12 -3.07
CA TYR A 225 19.74 -1.82 -4.22
C TYR A 225 18.97 -3.09 -4.57
N ARG A 226 18.59 -3.90 -3.58
CA ARG A 226 17.79 -5.11 -3.82
C ARG A 226 16.42 -4.77 -4.41
N TYR A 227 15.81 -3.69 -3.94
CA TYR A 227 14.55 -3.20 -4.49
C TYR A 227 14.69 -2.84 -5.98
N TYR A 228 15.65 -1.99 -6.35
CA TYR A 228 15.86 -1.61 -7.76
C TYR A 228 16.29 -2.78 -8.63
N TRP A 229 17.14 -3.68 -8.11
CA TRP A 229 17.55 -4.87 -8.84
C TRP A 229 16.34 -5.78 -9.13
N ALA A 230 15.46 -5.99 -8.15
CA ALA A 230 14.22 -6.74 -8.36
C ALA A 230 13.30 -6.03 -9.37
N PHE A 231 13.18 -4.71 -9.25
CA PHE A 231 12.37 -3.89 -10.15
C PHE A 231 12.84 -3.94 -11.60
N LEU A 232 14.15 -3.79 -11.85
CA LEU A 232 14.75 -3.86 -13.18
C LEU A 232 14.60 -5.24 -13.83
N ASN A 233 14.60 -6.31 -13.02
CA ASN A 233 14.43 -7.67 -13.53
C ASN A 233 12.97 -8.05 -13.82
N GLN A 234 12.04 -7.59 -12.98
CA GLN A 234 10.62 -7.90 -13.11
C GLN A 234 9.91 -6.97 -14.10
N GLY A 235 10.46 -5.77 -14.29
CA GLY A 235 9.79 -4.70 -14.99
C GLY A 235 8.75 -4.01 -14.11
N PRO A 236 8.36 -2.78 -14.46
CA PRO A 236 7.38 -2.01 -13.72
C PRO A 236 5.97 -2.58 -14.01
N GLY A 237 5.18 -2.86 -12.96
CA GLY A 237 3.83 -3.41 -13.11
C GLY A 237 2.79 -2.41 -13.61
N SER A 238 3.04 -1.11 -13.36
CA SER A 238 2.21 0.02 -13.77
C SER A 238 3.02 1.32 -13.83
N ILE A 239 2.50 2.35 -14.51
CA ILE A 239 3.13 3.69 -14.51
C ILE A 239 3.19 4.29 -13.10
N THR A 240 2.28 3.89 -12.21
CA THR A 240 2.29 4.26 -10.79
C THR A 240 3.52 3.70 -10.08
N ASP A 241 3.85 2.43 -10.31
CA ASP A 241 5.05 1.79 -9.75
C ASP A 241 6.32 2.45 -10.30
N LEU A 242 6.32 2.82 -11.58
CA LEU A 242 7.42 3.58 -12.18
C LEU A 242 7.61 4.94 -11.47
N ARG A 243 6.55 5.73 -11.29
CA ARG A 243 6.65 7.04 -10.61
C ARG A 243 7.17 6.91 -9.19
N TYR A 244 6.68 5.93 -8.45
CA TYR A 244 7.14 5.66 -7.09
C TYR A 244 8.64 5.33 -7.07
N CYS A 245 9.10 4.48 -7.99
CA CYS A 245 10.54 4.22 -8.19
C CYS A 245 11.32 5.47 -8.56
N VAL A 246 10.81 6.29 -9.46
CA VAL A 246 11.47 7.51 -9.93
C VAL A 246 11.67 8.50 -8.78
N VAL A 247 10.63 8.76 -7.98
CA VAL A 247 10.72 9.64 -6.80
C VAL A 247 11.70 9.08 -5.78
N LYS A 248 11.60 7.79 -5.44
CA LYS A 248 12.52 7.13 -4.50
C LYS A 248 13.98 7.21 -4.98
N LEU A 249 14.22 7.09 -6.28
CA LEU A 249 15.57 7.13 -6.83
C LEU A 249 16.13 8.54 -6.82
N HIS A 250 15.29 9.54 -7.12
CA HIS A 250 15.63 10.95 -6.98
C HIS A 250 16.04 11.27 -5.55
N ASP A 251 15.23 10.87 -4.56
CA ASP A 251 15.51 11.07 -3.14
C ASP A 251 16.87 10.50 -2.73
N ILE A 252 17.22 9.30 -3.22
CA ILE A 252 18.49 8.64 -2.94
C ILE A 252 19.65 9.40 -3.59
N LEU A 253 19.50 9.81 -4.85
CA LEU A 253 20.53 10.55 -5.58
C LEU A 253 20.81 11.91 -4.94
N GLU A 254 19.76 12.64 -4.54
CA GLU A 254 19.88 13.90 -3.81
C GLU A 254 20.55 13.70 -2.45
N TYR A 255 20.14 12.68 -1.69
CA TYR A 255 20.79 12.35 -0.42
C TYR A 255 22.28 12.05 -0.60
N CYS A 256 22.65 11.24 -1.61
CA CYS A 256 24.04 10.95 -1.93
C CYS A 256 24.83 12.20 -2.33
N ARG A 257 24.21 13.11 -3.09
CA ARG A 257 24.80 14.38 -3.51
C ARG A 257 25.07 15.30 -2.33
N GLU A 258 24.07 15.52 -1.47
CA GLU A 258 24.18 16.35 -0.27
C GLU A 258 25.25 15.85 0.70
N HIS A 259 25.37 14.52 0.86
CA HIS A 259 26.32 13.89 1.80
C HIS A 259 27.62 13.42 1.14
N THR A 260 27.91 13.89 -0.08
CA THR A 260 29.14 13.59 -0.84
C THR A 260 29.48 12.09 -0.96
N LEU A 261 28.46 11.23 -1.05
CA LEU A 261 28.58 9.77 -1.17
C LEU A 261 28.82 9.34 -2.62
N VAL A 262 30.05 9.55 -3.10
CA VAL A 262 30.39 9.41 -4.54
C VAL A 262 30.16 8.00 -5.09
N GLN A 263 30.46 6.94 -4.32
CA GLN A 263 30.36 5.56 -4.81
C GLN A 263 28.90 5.14 -4.96
N GLU A 264 28.08 5.44 -3.96
CA GLU A 264 26.65 5.18 -3.95
C GLU A 264 25.95 5.99 -5.02
N TYR A 265 26.30 7.28 -5.16
CA TYR A 265 25.78 8.13 -6.22
C TYR A 265 25.99 7.51 -7.60
N ARG A 266 27.21 7.05 -7.91
CA ARG A 266 27.53 6.40 -9.19
C ARG A 266 26.70 5.14 -9.43
N ARG A 267 26.55 4.30 -8.41
CA ARG A 267 25.76 3.07 -8.51
C ARG A 267 24.26 3.34 -8.73
N PHE A 268 23.69 4.33 -8.06
CA PHE A 268 22.30 4.72 -8.30
C PHE A 268 22.09 5.47 -9.62
N GLN A 269 23.11 6.19 -10.12
CA GLN A 269 23.11 6.72 -11.48
C GLN A 269 23.11 5.61 -12.53
N GLU A 270 23.82 4.51 -12.30
CA GLU A 270 23.75 3.34 -13.17
C GLU A 270 22.35 2.72 -13.16
N ILE A 271 21.69 2.64 -12.00
CA ILE A 271 20.28 2.23 -11.90
C ILE A 271 19.38 3.19 -12.70
N ASN A 272 19.60 4.50 -12.61
CA ASN A 272 18.84 5.50 -13.34
C ASN A 272 18.90 5.29 -14.86
N ARG A 273 20.12 5.08 -15.40
CA ARG A 273 20.32 4.75 -16.82
C ARG A 273 19.62 3.47 -17.22
N ASN A 274 19.78 2.42 -16.42
CA ASN A 274 19.17 1.12 -16.69
C ASN A 274 17.64 1.17 -16.59
N LEU A 275 17.08 2.03 -15.74
CA LEU A 275 15.64 2.25 -15.64
C LEU A 275 15.09 2.87 -16.93
N LEU A 276 15.75 3.90 -17.48
CA LEU A 276 15.39 4.46 -18.78
C LEU A 276 15.51 3.43 -19.90
N LYS A 277 16.65 2.71 -19.98
CA LYS A 277 16.86 1.64 -20.96
C LYS A 277 15.81 0.53 -20.88
N MET A 278 15.43 0.14 -19.68
CA MET A 278 14.41 -0.89 -19.47
C MET A 278 13.07 -0.46 -20.07
N ILE A 279 12.65 0.80 -19.87
CA ILE A 279 11.38 1.27 -20.42
C ILE A 279 11.46 1.58 -21.93
N THR A 280 12.64 1.85 -22.50
CA THR A 280 12.81 2.20 -23.93
C THR A 280 13.24 1.04 -24.84
N LEU A 281 14.12 0.14 -24.37
CA LEU A 281 14.81 -0.86 -25.21
C LEU A 281 14.35 -2.31 -24.98
N ASN A 282 13.66 -2.61 -23.88
CA ASN A 282 13.37 -4.00 -23.49
C ASN A 282 11.86 -4.27 -23.40
N PRO A 283 11.13 -4.32 -24.53
CA PRO A 283 9.72 -4.66 -24.54
C PRO A 283 9.59 -6.18 -24.39
N LYS A 284 9.68 -6.71 -23.17
CA LYS A 284 8.98 -7.97 -22.90
C LYS A 284 7.49 -7.65 -23.02
N MET A 285 6.94 -7.89 -24.22
CA MET A 285 5.52 -7.77 -24.53
C MET A 285 4.71 -8.57 -23.49
N THR A 286 4.15 -7.87 -22.53
CA THR A 286 2.76 -8.13 -22.15
C THR A 286 1.98 -7.03 -22.84
N SER A 287 0.95 -7.40 -23.60
CA SER A 287 -0.02 -6.44 -24.14
C SER A 287 -0.33 -5.38 -23.09
N LEU A 288 -0.22 -4.09 -23.45
CA LEU A 288 -0.62 -2.98 -22.59
C LEU A 288 -1.93 -3.36 -21.87
N PRO A 289 -1.99 -3.34 -20.53
CA PRO A 289 -3.28 -3.41 -19.87
C PRO A 289 -4.12 -2.25 -20.42
N PRO A 290 -5.39 -2.47 -20.75
CA PRO A 290 -6.25 -1.42 -21.30
C PRO A 290 -6.20 -0.22 -20.35
N ALA A 291 -6.24 0.99 -20.93
CA ALA A 291 -6.21 2.26 -20.21
C ALA A 291 -6.92 2.12 -18.85
N GLU A 292 -6.16 2.26 -17.76
CA GLU A 292 -6.72 2.24 -16.42
C GLU A 292 -7.70 3.41 -16.37
N ARG A 293 -8.99 3.11 -16.58
CA ARG A 293 -10.06 4.09 -16.45
C ARG A 293 -9.83 4.83 -15.14
N PRO A 294 -10.14 6.13 -15.06
CA PRO A 294 -10.44 6.71 -13.77
C PRO A 294 -11.76 6.03 -13.40
N GLN A 295 -11.68 4.88 -12.73
CA GLN A 295 -12.81 4.45 -11.94
C GLN A 295 -13.08 5.64 -11.03
N LYS A 296 -14.22 6.29 -11.24
CA LYS A 296 -14.84 7.08 -10.18
C LYS A 296 -14.69 6.23 -8.92
N THR A 297 -13.91 6.75 -7.99
CA THR A 297 -13.58 6.18 -6.67
C THR A 297 -12.58 5.00 -6.66
N THR A 298 -11.31 5.34 -6.59
CA THR A 298 -10.27 4.53 -5.94
C THR A 298 -10.60 4.29 -4.46
N LYS A 299 -10.04 3.22 -3.88
CA LYS A 299 -10.18 2.83 -2.45
C LYS A 299 -9.89 3.95 -1.43
N TRP A 300 -9.16 5.00 -1.83
CA TRP A 300 -8.95 6.23 -1.06
C TRP A 300 -10.26 6.99 -0.76
N THR A 301 -11.28 6.87 -1.62
CA THR A 301 -12.59 7.56 -1.48
C THR A 301 -13.76 6.63 -1.18
N GLN A 302 -13.63 5.30 -1.27
CA GLN A 302 -14.70 4.38 -0.84
C GLN A 302 -14.89 4.36 0.69
N LYS A 303 -13.93 4.88 1.46
CA LYS A 303 -14.09 5.22 2.88
C LYS A 303 -14.96 6.47 3.12
N ILE A 304 -15.22 7.27 2.08
CA ILE A 304 -15.91 8.58 2.14
C ILE A 304 -17.42 8.48 1.86
N GLN A 305 -17.92 7.42 1.23
CA GLN A 305 -19.37 7.22 1.06
C GLN A 305 -20.04 6.47 2.23
N LYS A 306 -19.27 5.80 3.10
CA LYS A 306 -19.80 5.27 4.37
C LYS A 306 -19.92 6.33 5.48
N THR A 307 -19.49 7.56 5.24
CA THR A 307 -19.47 8.65 6.25
C THR A 307 -20.81 9.36 6.44
N GLU A 308 -21.73 9.31 5.48
CA GLU A 308 -23.10 9.85 5.71
C GLU A 308 -23.90 8.97 6.68
N PHE A 309 -23.61 7.66 6.73
CA PHE A 309 -24.23 6.73 7.70
C PHE A 309 -23.68 6.89 9.13
N ASN A 310 -22.54 7.58 9.32
CA ASN A 310 -21.84 7.68 10.60
C ASN A 310 -22.14 8.96 11.40
N LYS A 311 -22.71 10.00 10.79
CA LYS A 311 -23.10 11.23 11.50
C LYS A 311 -24.30 10.99 12.42
N ASP A 312 -25.29 10.23 11.95
CA ASP A 312 -26.47 9.86 12.75
C ASP A 312 -26.10 8.90 13.89
N LEU A 313 -25.16 7.98 13.63
CA LEU A 313 -24.63 7.05 14.64
C LEU A 313 -23.78 7.77 15.71
N GLN A 314 -22.99 8.78 15.33
CA GLN A 314 -22.25 9.62 16.28
C GLN A 314 -23.19 10.44 17.18
N GLN A 315 -24.26 11.03 16.62
CA GLN A 315 -25.24 11.79 17.43
C GLN A 315 -25.99 10.89 18.41
N GLN A 316 -26.36 9.66 18.01
CA GLN A 316 -26.98 8.68 18.91
C GLN A 316 -26.02 8.20 20.01
N THR A 317 -24.72 8.06 19.71
CA THR A 317 -23.72 7.57 20.69
C THR A 317 -23.38 8.65 21.74
N LEU A 318 -23.36 9.93 21.36
CA LEU A 318 -23.06 11.07 22.25
C LEU A 318 -24.20 11.42 23.22
N GLN A 319 -25.46 11.08 22.91
CA GLN A 319 -26.62 11.36 23.77
C GLN A 319 -26.81 10.37 24.94
N THR A 320 -26.09 9.24 24.95
CA THR A 320 -26.43 8.09 25.83
C THR A 320 -25.47 7.91 27.02
N ILE A 321 -24.50 8.80 27.22
CA ILE A 321 -23.40 8.60 28.19
C ILE A 321 -23.62 9.50 29.40
N SER A 322 -24.42 9.03 30.36
CA SER A 322 -24.52 9.56 31.72
C SER A 322 -24.97 8.42 32.61
N ASP A 323 -24.02 7.59 33.07
CA ASP A 323 -24.01 6.86 34.36
C ASP A 323 -23.05 5.64 34.33
N PRO A 324 -22.48 5.25 35.49
CA PRO A 324 -21.32 4.37 35.56
C PRO A 324 -21.67 2.88 35.37
N ILE A 325 -20.78 2.14 34.72
CA ILE A 325 -20.94 0.71 34.43
C ILE A 325 -20.35 -0.13 35.58
N ILE A 326 -21.18 -1.01 36.18
CA ILE A 326 -20.78 -1.98 37.21
C ILE A 326 -20.20 -3.24 36.53
N ALA A 327 -19.01 -3.66 36.98
CA ALA A 327 -18.32 -4.88 36.50
C ALA A 327 -18.96 -6.18 37.06
N PRO A 328 -18.99 -7.30 36.30
CA PRO A 328 -19.38 -8.59 36.82
C PRO A 328 -18.24 -9.24 37.63
N LYS A 329 -18.62 -9.91 38.72
CA LYS A 329 -17.77 -10.61 39.68
C LYS A 329 -17.08 -11.86 39.08
N ASN A 330 -15.82 -12.03 39.49
CA ASN A 330 -14.90 -13.20 39.47
C ASN A 330 -15.33 -14.50 38.78
N CYS A 331 -14.46 -14.99 37.89
CA CYS A 331 -14.15 -16.41 37.72
C CYS A 331 -12.62 -16.57 37.68
N ASP A 332 -12.10 -17.04 38.81
CA ASP A 332 -10.90 -17.85 39.05
C ASP A 332 -9.56 -17.47 38.39
N ASP A 333 -8.73 -16.82 39.22
CA ASP A 333 -7.27 -16.90 39.19
C ASP A 333 -6.82 -18.35 39.36
N ASN A 334 -6.24 -18.95 38.31
CA ASN A 334 -5.10 -19.88 38.36
C ASN A 334 -4.83 -20.47 36.97
N MET A 335 -3.95 -19.83 36.19
CA MET A 335 -3.15 -20.52 35.19
C MET A 335 -1.85 -19.75 34.97
N ASP A 336 -0.79 -20.21 35.61
CA ASP A 336 0.57 -19.74 35.36
C ASP A 336 0.93 -20.12 33.91
N PRO A 337 1.23 -19.18 32.98
CA PRO A 337 1.57 -19.54 31.62
C PRO A 337 2.91 -20.26 31.63
N ASN A 338 2.91 -21.48 31.09
CA ASN A 338 4.06 -22.37 30.97
C ASN A 338 5.35 -21.59 30.60
N PRO A 339 6.46 -21.67 31.37
CA PRO A 339 7.68 -20.91 31.13
C PRO A 339 8.27 -21.09 29.72
N LEU A 340 7.94 -22.22 29.06
CA LEU A 340 8.28 -22.49 27.67
C LEU A 340 7.61 -21.49 26.69
N ILE A 341 6.35 -21.12 26.91
CA ILE A 341 5.60 -20.19 26.04
C ILE A 341 6.13 -18.76 26.19
N HIS A 342 6.48 -18.34 27.40
CA HIS A 342 7.15 -17.05 27.62
C HIS A 342 8.50 -16.96 26.90
N SER A 343 9.29 -18.03 26.93
CA SER A 343 10.54 -18.10 26.17
C SER A 343 10.28 -18.00 24.66
N ILE A 344 9.29 -18.72 24.12
CA ILE A 344 8.96 -18.69 22.70
C ILE A 344 8.48 -17.30 22.25
N ILE A 345 7.63 -16.62 23.03
CA ILE A 345 7.17 -15.25 22.73
C ILE A 345 8.35 -14.29 22.65
N SER A 346 9.33 -14.41 23.54
CA SER A 346 10.53 -13.57 23.49
C SER A 346 11.35 -13.80 22.20
N SER A 347 11.43 -15.06 21.75
CA SER A 347 12.12 -15.44 20.51
C SER A 347 11.41 -14.97 19.24
N LEU A 348 10.06 -14.93 19.23
CA LEU A 348 9.26 -14.35 18.13
C LEU A 348 9.56 -12.86 17.93
N HIS A 349 10.00 -12.14 18.96
CA HIS A 349 10.34 -10.72 18.87
C HIS A 349 11.83 -10.46 18.62
N SER A 350 12.64 -11.51 18.47
CA SER A 350 14.08 -11.38 18.21
C SER A 350 14.38 -10.64 16.89
N SER A 351 15.49 -9.89 16.85
CA SER A 351 15.99 -9.34 15.60
C SER A 351 16.68 -10.39 14.71
N ASP A 352 17.05 -11.53 15.28
CA ASP A 352 17.64 -12.67 14.56
C ASP A 352 16.55 -13.47 13.85
N LEU A 353 16.65 -13.54 12.52
CA LEU A 353 15.70 -14.26 11.66
C LEU A 353 15.68 -15.76 11.98
N LYS A 354 16.82 -16.36 12.33
CA LYS A 354 16.92 -17.79 12.63
C LYS A 354 16.17 -18.12 13.92
N VAL A 355 16.33 -17.28 14.94
CA VAL A 355 15.64 -17.41 16.23
C VAL A 355 14.12 -17.24 16.06
N LYS A 356 13.69 -16.31 15.19
CA LYS A 356 12.27 -16.14 14.85
C LYS A 356 11.66 -17.35 14.13
N ILE A 357 12.37 -17.91 13.14
CA ILE A 357 11.92 -19.10 12.41
C ILE A 357 11.77 -20.26 13.39
N GLU A 358 12.79 -20.50 14.23
CA GLU A 358 12.77 -21.57 15.23
C GLU A 358 11.61 -21.39 16.23
N ALA A 359 11.28 -20.16 16.63
CA ALA A 359 10.13 -19.88 17.47
C ALA A 359 8.78 -20.19 16.78
N ILE A 360 8.63 -19.87 15.49
CA ILE A 360 7.45 -20.22 14.69
C ILE A 360 7.32 -21.75 14.55
N GLU A 361 8.43 -22.45 14.30
CA GLU A 361 8.46 -23.92 14.23
C GLU A 361 8.09 -24.56 15.57
N GLN A 362 8.63 -24.05 16.67
CA GLN A 362 8.30 -24.52 18.02
C GLN A 362 6.81 -24.35 18.30
N LEU A 363 6.22 -23.17 18.03
CA LEU A 363 4.77 -22.98 18.14
C LEU A 363 3.99 -23.95 17.25
N SER A 364 4.42 -24.14 16.00
CA SER A 364 3.77 -25.06 15.07
C SER A 364 3.74 -26.49 15.63
N ASN A 365 4.83 -26.94 16.25
CA ASN A 365 4.97 -28.29 16.79
C ASN A 365 4.13 -28.54 18.04
N LEU A 366 3.76 -27.50 18.80
CA LEU A 366 2.92 -27.66 20.00
C LEU A 366 1.50 -28.15 19.67
N LYS A 367 0.97 -27.80 18.49
CA LYS A 367 -0.39 -28.17 18.03
C LYS A 367 -1.52 -27.86 19.04
N THR A 368 -1.32 -26.87 19.90
CA THR A 368 -2.32 -26.39 20.88
C THR A 368 -3.08 -25.16 20.36
N ASP A 369 -4.28 -24.91 20.91
CA ASP A 369 -5.05 -23.70 20.58
C ASP A 369 -4.32 -22.40 20.94
N GLU A 370 -3.54 -22.42 22.02
CA GLU A 370 -2.71 -21.29 22.43
C GLU A 370 -1.62 -21.01 21.40
N ALA A 371 -0.92 -22.03 20.91
CA ALA A 371 0.09 -21.87 19.88
C ALA A 371 -0.50 -21.44 18.53
N LEU A 372 -1.69 -21.95 18.19
CA LEU A 372 -2.45 -21.52 17.02
C LEU A 372 -2.81 -20.03 17.09
N ASN A 373 -3.29 -19.56 18.25
CA ASN A 373 -3.60 -18.15 18.48
C ASN A 373 -2.34 -17.26 18.39
N LEU A 374 -1.20 -17.72 18.93
CA LEU A 374 0.06 -16.98 18.86
C LEU A 374 0.60 -16.86 17.42
N LEU A 375 0.58 -17.96 16.66
CA LEU A 375 0.94 -17.95 15.24
C LEU A 375 0.00 -17.05 14.45
N HIS A 376 -1.30 -17.13 14.73
CA HIS A 376 -2.29 -16.26 14.12
C HIS A 376 -1.97 -14.78 14.36
N GLN A 377 -1.68 -14.38 15.59
CA GLN A 377 -1.28 -13.00 15.89
C GLN A 377 0.02 -12.59 15.17
N GLU A 378 1.00 -13.51 15.08
CA GLU A 378 2.29 -13.22 14.44
C GLU A 378 2.14 -12.95 12.95
N VAL A 379 1.24 -13.67 12.26
CA VAL A 379 0.92 -13.46 10.83
C VAL A 379 0.54 -12.00 10.52
N PHE A 380 -0.10 -11.30 11.47
CA PHE A 380 -0.50 -9.89 11.31
C PHE A 380 0.58 -8.88 11.72
N ARG A 381 1.58 -9.31 12.49
CA ARG A 381 2.63 -8.44 13.07
C ARG A 381 3.92 -8.47 12.27
N CYS A 382 4.16 -9.53 11.51
CA CYS A 382 5.41 -9.74 10.78
C CYS A 382 5.36 -9.23 9.33
N ASN A 383 6.50 -9.28 8.64
CA ASN A 383 6.57 -8.97 7.21
C ASN A 383 5.98 -10.11 6.37
N GLN A 384 5.73 -9.86 5.08
CA GLN A 384 5.09 -10.84 4.19
C GLN A 384 5.77 -12.22 4.16
N ALA A 385 7.11 -12.32 4.26
CA ALA A 385 7.81 -13.60 4.21
C ALA A 385 7.50 -14.46 5.45
N PHE A 386 7.54 -13.85 6.64
CA PHE A 386 7.16 -14.53 7.88
C PHE A 386 5.66 -14.81 7.95
N ALA A 387 4.83 -13.93 7.39
CA ALA A 387 3.39 -14.12 7.38
C ALA A 387 3.01 -15.33 6.54
N VAL A 388 3.65 -15.50 5.37
CA VAL A 388 3.51 -16.71 4.54
C VAL A 388 3.93 -17.95 5.32
N TYR A 389 5.14 -17.94 5.90
CA TYR A 389 5.67 -19.09 6.62
C TYR A 389 4.82 -19.49 7.84
N ALA A 390 4.40 -18.52 8.66
CA ALA A 390 3.50 -18.78 9.79
C ALA A 390 2.12 -19.27 9.31
N THR A 391 1.60 -18.79 8.18
CA THR A 391 0.36 -19.31 7.57
C THR A 391 0.52 -20.76 7.11
N GLU A 392 1.67 -21.12 6.53
CA GLU A 392 2.00 -22.52 6.19
C GLU A 392 2.04 -23.38 7.44
N CYS A 393 2.67 -22.92 8.53
CA CYS A 393 2.64 -23.62 9.81
C CYS A 393 1.22 -23.81 10.35
N ILE A 394 0.38 -22.76 10.31
CA ILE A 394 -1.03 -22.83 10.72
C ILE A 394 -1.80 -23.90 9.93
N SER A 395 -1.51 -24.09 8.64
CA SER A 395 -2.18 -25.10 7.82
C SER A 395 -1.96 -26.55 8.30
N THR A 396 -0.97 -26.77 9.17
CA THR A 396 -0.64 -28.09 9.74
C THR A 396 -1.29 -28.34 11.10
N PHE A 397 -2.16 -27.44 11.59
CA PHE A 397 -2.89 -27.61 12.85
C PHE A 397 -4.15 -28.48 12.68
N PRO A 398 -4.65 -29.11 13.76
CA PRO A 398 -5.91 -29.85 13.73
C PRO A 398 -7.11 -29.01 13.23
N LEU A 399 -8.09 -29.67 12.63
CA LEU A 399 -9.19 -29.02 11.90
C LEU A 399 -10.19 -28.23 12.75
N SER A 400 -10.17 -28.35 14.08
CA SER A 400 -11.20 -27.78 14.96
C SER A 400 -11.32 -26.25 14.90
N ARG A 401 -10.21 -25.53 14.71
CA ARG A 401 -10.16 -24.04 14.62
C ARG A 401 -9.40 -23.51 13.40
N THR A 402 -8.62 -24.36 12.75
CA THR A 402 -7.78 -24.00 11.60
C THR A 402 -8.56 -23.37 10.42
N PRO A 403 -9.76 -23.82 10.03
CA PRO A 403 -10.54 -23.18 8.98
C PRO A 403 -10.90 -21.72 9.29
N GLU A 404 -11.26 -21.43 10.54
CA GLU A 404 -11.65 -20.08 10.98
C GLU A 404 -10.45 -19.13 11.00
N VAL A 405 -9.31 -19.63 11.48
CA VAL A 405 -8.04 -18.88 11.51
C VAL A 405 -7.55 -18.59 10.09
N LEU A 406 -7.56 -19.59 9.20
CA LEU A 406 -7.16 -19.38 7.80
C LEU A 406 -8.15 -18.49 7.05
N ALA A 407 -9.45 -18.54 7.38
CA ALA A 407 -10.43 -17.60 6.84
C ALA A 407 -10.14 -16.17 7.29
N ASP A 408 -9.79 -15.94 8.55
CA ASP A 408 -9.41 -14.61 9.03
C ASP A 408 -8.12 -14.11 8.34
N ILE A 409 -7.12 -14.97 8.18
CA ILE A 409 -5.90 -14.63 7.42
C ILE A 409 -6.25 -14.27 5.97
N LEU A 410 -7.09 -15.06 5.28
CA LEU A 410 -7.56 -14.79 3.92
C LEU A 410 -8.33 -13.47 3.78
N HIS A 411 -8.95 -12.95 4.83
CA HIS A 411 -9.81 -11.77 4.74
C HIS A 411 -9.20 -10.49 5.33
N SER A 412 -8.29 -10.65 6.28
CA SER A 412 -7.91 -9.56 7.17
C SER A 412 -6.41 -9.27 7.12
N VAL A 413 -5.54 -10.21 6.72
CA VAL A 413 -4.09 -9.97 6.72
C VAL A 413 -3.70 -9.01 5.58
N PRO A 414 -2.84 -8.00 5.81
CA PRO A 414 -2.46 -7.04 4.77
C PRO A 414 -1.64 -7.64 3.63
N HIS A 415 -0.99 -8.77 3.87
CA HIS A 415 -0.01 -9.38 2.96
C HIS A 415 -0.68 -10.30 1.92
N PRO A 416 -0.71 -9.93 0.62
CA PRO A 416 -1.43 -10.71 -0.39
C PRO A 416 -0.87 -12.13 -0.57
N LYS A 417 0.44 -12.34 -0.42
CA LYS A 417 1.01 -13.70 -0.50
C LYS A 417 0.53 -14.59 0.65
N ALA A 418 0.40 -14.08 1.87
CA ALA A 418 -0.14 -14.85 2.99
C ALA A 418 -1.63 -15.17 2.77
N ARG A 419 -2.40 -14.26 2.15
CA ARG A 419 -3.79 -14.54 1.73
C ARG A 419 -3.88 -15.63 0.66
N VAL A 420 -2.98 -15.61 -0.33
CA VAL A 420 -2.86 -16.70 -1.31
C VAL A 420 -2.56 -18.03 -0.61
N THR A 421 -1.58 -18.05 0.29
CA THR A 421 -1.24 -19.25 1.09
C THR A 421 -2.44 -19.72 1.91
N ALA A 422 -3.19 -18.81 2.55
CA ALA A 422 -4.39 -19.16 3.30
C ALA A 422 -5.50 -19.74 2.41
N ALA A 423 -5.75 -19.15 1.22
CA ALA A 423 -6.69 -19.70 0.25
C ALA A 423 -6.28 -21.11 -0.21
N GLN A 424 -4.99 -21.34 -0.44
CA GLN A 424 -4.46 -22.65 -0.81
C GLN A 424 -4.64 -23.66 0.33
N ALA A 425 -4.29 -23.28 1.56
CA ALA A 425 -4.45 -24.11 2.75
C ALA A 425 -5.92 -24.51 2.99
N LEU A 426 -6.86 -23.56 2.81
CA LEU A 426 -8.30 -23.81 2.94
C LEU A 426 -8.80 -24.90 1.98
N SER A 427 -8.21 -25.03 0.78
CA SER A 427 -8.57 -26.09 -0.18
C SER A 427 -8.26 -27.49 0.34
N GLY A 428 -7.15 -27.64 1.07
CA GLY A 428 -6.73 -28.93 1.64
C GLY A 428 -7.60 -29.41 2.80
N LEU A 429 -8.34 -28.52 3.47
CA LEU A 429 -9.24 -28.89 4.57
C LEU A 429 -10.57 -29.47 4.07
N ASN A 430 -10.98 -29.10 2.85
CA ASN A 430 -12.20 -29.57 2.18
C ASN A 430 -13.48 -29.48 3.05
N THR A 431 -13.64 -28.41 3.82
CA THR A 431 -14.82 -28.19 4.67
C THR A 431 -15.81 -27.20 4.03
N GLN A 432 -17.08 -27.25 4.43
CA GLN A 432 -18.06 -26.24 4.01
C GLN A 432 -17.66 -24.82 4.48
N ALA A 433 -17.03 -24.70 5.66
CA ALA A 433 -16.48 -23.44 6.15
C ALA A 433 -15.38 -22.90 5.22
N SER A 434 -14.50 -23.78 4.71
CA SER A 434 -13.50 -23.43 3.71
C SER A 434 -14.13 -22.91 2.42
N VAL A 435 -15.18 -23.56 1.93
CA VAL A 435 -15.90 -23.12 0.71
C VAL A 435 -16.48 -21.72 0.90
N MET A 436 -17.10 -21.45 2.05
CA MET A 436 -17.68 -20.13 2.37
C MET A 436 -16.60 -19.04 2.54
N ALA A 437 -15.47 -19.37 3.15
CA ALA A 437 -14.33 -18.46 3.26
C ALA A 437 -13.75 -18.14 1.87
N LEU A 438 -13.56 -19.16 1.02
CA LEU A 438 -13.05 -18.97 -0.33
C LEU A 438 -14.01 -18.13 -1.19
N GLU A 439 -15.32 -18.32 -1.08
CA GLU A 439 -16.31 -17.47 -1.74
C GLU A 439 -16.16 -16.00 -1.34
N LYS A 440 -16.02 -15.70 -0.05
CA LYS A 440 -15.79 -14.34 0.43
C LYS A 440 -14.48 -13.74 -0.12
N GLY A 441 -13.49 -14.59 -0.41
CA GLY A 441 -12.23 -14.22 -1.05
C GLY A 441 -12.37 -13.68 -2.49
N PHE A 442 -13.50 -13.87 -3.16
CA PHE A 442 -13.78 -13.25 -4.47
C PHE A 442 -13.93 -11.72 -4.38
N SER A 443 -14.14 -11.19 -3.18
CA SER A 443 -14.12 -9.74 -2.93
C SER A 443 -12.70 -9.20 -2.65
N ASP A 444 -11.66 -10.05 -2.71
CA ASP A 444 -10.29 -9.60 -2.48
C ASP A 444 -9.82 -8.65 -3.60
N TYR A 445 -9.13 -7.59 -3.18
CA TYR A 445 -8.65 -6.57 -4.11
C TYR A 445 -7.46 -7.03 -4.95
N ASN A 446 -6.70 -8.01 -4.45
CA ASN A 446 -5.58 -8.57 -5.17
C ASN A 446 -6.08 -9.70 -6.08
N THR A 447 -5.85 -9.53 -7.39
CA THR A 447 -6.27 -10.50 -8.41
C THR A 447 -5.66 -11.89 -8.18
N GLN A 448 -4.44 -12.00 -7.66
CA GLN A 448 -3.82 -13.30 -7.35
C GLN A 448 -4.54 -14.01 -6.20
N VAL A 449 -5.09 -13.28 -5.23
CA VAL A 449 -5.88 -13.87 -4.15
C VAL A 449 -7.22 -14.39 -4.68
N ARG A 450 -7.91 -13.60 -5.52
CA ARG A 450 -9.15 -14.06 -6.17
C ARG A 450 -8.91 -15.29 -7.04
N GLU A 451 -7.85 -15.27 -7.85
CA GLU A 451 -7.44 -16.39 -8.68
C GLU A 451 -7.08 -17.62 -7.83
N ALA A 452 -6.40 -17.44 -6.69
CA ALA A 452 -6.14 -18.51 -5.74
C ALA A 452 -7.43 -19.08 -5.15
N CYS A 453 -8.42 -18.24 -4.82
CA CYS A 453 -9.71 -18.70 -4.33
C CYS A 453 -10.47 -19.51 -5.39
N VAL A 454 -10.44 -19.06 -6.65
CA VAL A 454 -10.99 -19.80 -7.79
C VAL A 454 -10.33 -21.18 -7.93
N ARG A 455 -8.99 -21.23 -7.97
CA ARG A 455 -8.25 -22.49 -8.04
C ARG A 455 -8.56 -23.41 -6.86
N SER A 456 -8.59 -22.87 -5.64
CA SER A 456 -8.90 -23.60 -4.42
C SER A 456 -10.32 -24.18 -4.43
N LEU A 457 -11.32 -23.42 -4.90
CA LEU A 457 -12.68 -23.94 -5.09
C LEU A 457 -12.72 -25.04 -6.16
N GLY A 458 -11.95 -24.90 -7.24
CA GLY A 458 -11.79 -25.95 -8.25
C GLY A 458 -11.19 -27.24 -7.70
N ILE A 459 -10.17 -27.13 -6.84
CA ILE A 459 -9.55 -28.28 -6.14
C ILE A 459 -10.56 -28.97 -5.22
N ILE A 460 -11.37 -28.21 -4.48
CA ILE A 460 -12.43 -28.77 -3.62
C ILE A 460 -13.48 -29.50 -4.47
N GLY A 461 -13.90 -28.94 -5.61
CA GLY A 461 -14.78 -29.61 -6.58
C GLY A 461 -16.18 -29.97 -6.07
N SER A 462 -16.57 -29.54 -4.86
CA SER A 462 -17.89 -29.84 -4.30
C SER A 462 -19.02 -29.19 -5.12
N PRO A 463 -20.25 -29.72 -5.10
CA PRO A 463 -21.38 -29.10 -5.80
C PRO A 463 -21.61 -27.62 -5.41
N LEU A 464 -21.36 -27.27 -4.15
CA LEU A 464 -21.41 -25.89 -3.68
C LEU A 464 -20.30 -25.03 -4.30
N ALA A 465 -19.06 -25.53 -4.36
CA ALA A 465 -17.94 -24.83 -4.98
C ALA A 465 -18.18 -24.56 -6.47
N ILE A 466 -18.68 -25.56 -7.21
CA ILE A 466 -19.03 -25.39 -8.64
C ILE A 466 -20.14 -24.36 -8.83
N LYS A 467 -21.16 -24.37 -7.96
CA LYS A 467 -22.24 -23.36 -7.98
C LYS A 467 -21.69 -21.94 -7.75
N ILE A 468 -20.78 -21.77 -6.78
CA ILE A 468 -20.15 -20.48 -6.48
C ILE A 468 -19.35 -19.97 -7.67
N LEU A 469 -18.54 -20.84 -8.31
CA LEU A 469 -17.75 -20.50 -9.49
C LEU A 469 -18.64 -20.03 -10.66
N LYS A 470 -19.75 -20.73 -10.93
CA LYS A 470 -20.73 -20.32 -11.95
C LYS A 470 -21.33 -18.95 -11.66
N ASN A 471 -21.75 -18.71 -10.42
CA ASN A 471 -22.34 -17.43 -10.03
C ASN A 471 -21.35 -16.26 -10.18
N HIS A 472 -20.07 -16.47 -9.83
CA HIS A 472 -19.07 -15.40 -9.89
C HIS A 472 -18.57 -15.10 -11.30
N MET A 473 -18.68 -16.05 -12.23
CA MET A 473 -18.29 -15.85 -13.64
C MET A 473 -18.97 -14.64 -14.29
N GLU A 474 -20.24 -14.40 -13.97
CA GLU A 474 -21.04 -13.30 -14.52
C GLU A 474 -20.65 -11.93 -13.97
N THR A 475 -20.06 -11.90 -12.77
CA THR A 475 -19.76 -10.65 -12.03
C THR A 475 -18.25 -10.32 -11.96
N GLU A 476 -17.37 -11.25 -12.32
CA GLU A 476 -15.92 -11.08 -12.23
C GLU A 476 -15.38 -10.23 -13.39
N ASN A 477 -14.71 -9.13 -13.05
CA ASN A 477 -14.20 -8.18 -14.04
C ASN A 477 -12.79 -8.52 -14.54
N SER A 478 -12.00 -9.28 -13.79
CA SER A 478 -10.65 -9.69 -14.19
C SER A 478 -10.70 -10.77 -15.26
N VAL A 479 -10.08 -10.50 -16.41
CA VAL A 479 -9.91 -11.48 -17.50
C VAL A 479 -9.22 -12.74 -16.97
N VAL A 480 -8.12 -12.59 -16.21
CA VAL A 480 -7.35 -13.70 -15.65
C VAL A 480 -8.19 -14.59 -14.74
N VAL A 481 -9.06 -13.99 -13.91
CA VAL A 481 -9.90 -14.76 -12.97
C VAL A 481 -11.05 -15.43 -13.73
N ARG A 482 -11.65 -14.78 -14.73
CA ARG A 482 -12.66 -15.38 -15.61
C ARG A 482 -12.11 -16.58 -16.38
N GLU A 483 -10.93 -16.44 -16.99
CA GLU A 483 -10.26 -17.55 -17.67
C GLU A 483 -9.96 -18.72 -16.71
N ALA A 484 -9.58 -18.42 -15.46
CA ALA A 484 -9.38 -19.45 -14.43
C ALA A 484 -10.70 -20.16 -14.07
N ILE A 485 -11.81 -19.42 -13.94
CA ILE A 485 -13.15 -20.00 -13.69
C ILE A 485 -13.59 -20.87 -14.88
N GLU A 486 -13.50 -20.35 -16.11
CA GLU A 486 -13.85 -21.09 -17.33
C GLU A 486 -13.04 -22.38 -17.47
N ARG A 487 -11.73 -22.31 -17.21
CA ARG A 487 -10.86 -23.49 -17.25
C ARG A 487 -11.28 -24.57 -16.25
N ILE A 488 -11.78 -24.19 -15.08
CA ILE A 488 -12.25 -25.14 -14.06
C ILE A 488 -13.62 -25.70 -14.42
N LEU A 489 -14.53 -24.87 -14.95
CA LEU A 489 -15.89 -25.30 -15.30
C LEU A 489 -15.95 -26.17 -16.57
N ASN A 490 -14.93 -26.12 -17.42
CA ASN A 490 -14.81 -26.92 -18.65
C ASN A 490 -14.04 -28.24 -18.46
N GLN A 491 -13.57 -28.53 -17.24
CA GLN A 491 -13.02 -29.84 -16.84
C GLN A 491 -14.15 -30.71 -16.29
#